data_AF-A0A1B1S1K5-F1
#
_entry.id   AF-A0A1B1S1K5-F1
#
_cell.length_a   1.000
_cell.length_b   1.000
_cell.length_c   1.000
_cell.angle_alpha   90.00
_cell.angle_beta   90.00
_cell.angle_gamma   90.00
#
_symmetry.space_group_name_H-M   'P 1'
#
loop_
_entity.id
_entity.type
_entity.pdbx_description
1 polymer ?
#
loop_
_entity_poly.entity_id
_entity_poly.type
_entity_poly.pdbx_seq_one_letter_code
_entity_poly.pdbx_strand_id
1 'polypeptide(L)'
;MRDILAEIITKDITGDQAYELINTVVGKFHDGELDGELNFLLGMDNFEWAAFCHAMDLEVLAEWRRTGWPDVCSFCHSNLNFREYGWTIQDDRLRCLNCL
;
A
#
# COMPACT_ATOMS: atom_id res chain seq x y z
N MET A 1 13.57 4.35 10.56
CA MET A 1 12.39 3.85 9.83
C MET A 1 12.12 4.84 8.72
N ARG A 2 12.04 4.38 7.47
CA ARG A 2 11.84 5.25 6.32
C ARG A 2 10.38 5.10 5.90
N ASP A 3 9.64 6.20 5.86
CA ASP A 3 8.24 6.17 5.47
C ASP A 3 8.13 6.46 3.97
N ILE A 4 7.99 5.38 3.19
CA ILE A 4 8.07 5.45 1.73
C ILE A 4 6.89 6.21 1.13
N LEU A 5 5.67 5.99 1.62
CA LEU A 5 4.50 6.69 1.09
C LEU A 5 4.54 8.18 1.46
N ALA A 6 5.07 8.55 2.63
CA ALA A 6 5.27 9.95 2.99
C ALA A 6 6.26 10.64 2.04
N GLU A 7 7.36 9.98 1.67
CA GLU A 7 8.36 10.53 0.74
C GLU A 7 7.84 10.69 -0.69
N ILE A 8 6.91 9.82 -1.13
CA ILE A 8 6.17 10.02 -2.39
C ILE A 8 5.27 11.26 -2.27
N ILE A 9 4.52 11.40 -1.17
CA ILE A 9 3.63 12.56 -0.93
C ILE A 9 4.40 13.88 -0.96
N THR A 10 5.59 13.92 -0.34
CA THR A 10 6.46 15.11 -0.30
C THR A 10 7.26 15.33 -1.58
N LYS A 11 7.21 14.38 -2.53
CA LYS A 11 7.98 14.36 -3.79
C LYS A 11 9.50 14.30 -3.57
N ASP A 12 9.92 13.76 -2.44
CA ASP A 12 11.34 13.48 -2.17
C ASP A 12 11.83 12.30 -3.01
N ILE A 13 10.93 11.38 -3.36
CA ILE A 13 11.15 10.27 -4.29
C ILE A 13 9.98 10.14 -5.27
N THR A 14 10.25 9.54 -6.42
CA THR A 14 9.25 9.10 -7.42
C THR A 14 8.72 7.70 -7.10
N GLY A 15 7.61 7.28 -7.71
CA GLY A 15 7.11 5.91 -7.59
C GLY A 15 8.16 4.85 -7.96
N ASP A 16 8.88 5.04 -9.07
CA ASP A 16 9.95 4.13 -9.51
C ASP A 16 11.06 4.01 -8.45
N GLN A 17 11.50 5.14 -7.89
CA GLN A 17 12.49 5.15 -6.81
C GLN A 17 11.97 4.47 -5.55
N ALA A 18 10.68 4.60 -5.24
CA ALA A 18 10.05 3.91 -4.13
C ALA A 18 10.08 2.38 -4.33
N TYR A 19 9.78 1.88 -5.53
CA TYR A 19 9.87 0.45 -5.85
C TYR A 19 11.31 -0.09 -5.69
N GLU A 20 12.31 0.63 -6.19
CA GLU A 20 13.73 0.27 -6.01
C GLU A 20 14.13 0.20 -4.52
N LEU A 21 13.64 1.13 -3.71
CA LEU A 21 13.88 1.14 -2.26
C LEU A 21 13.20 -0.02 -1.55
N ILE A 22 11.94 -0.33 -1.89
CA ILE A 22 11.24 -1.50 -1.35
C ILE A 22 12.01 -2.78 -1.71
N ASN A 23 12.41 -2.94 -2.96
CA ASN A 23 13.18 -4.11 -3.41
C ASN A 23 14.49 -4.25 -2.62
N THR A 24 15.18 -3.13 -2.36
CA THR A 24 16.39 -3.12 -1.55
C THR A 24 16.13 -3.56 -0.11
N VAL A 25 15.06 -3.04 0.52
CA VAL A 25 14.70 -3.40 1.89
C VAL A 25 14.29 -4.88 1.99
N VAL A 26 13.48 -5.36 1.05
CA VAL A 26 13.05 -6.77 0.97
C VAL A 26 14.24 -7.70 0.75
N GLY A 27 15.19 -7.33 -0.12
CA GLY A 27 16.43 -8.07 -0.32
C GLY A 27 17.21 -8.23 0.98
N LYS A 28 17.48 -7.11 1.66
CA LYS A 28 18.19 -7.11 2.96
C LYS A 28 17.47 -7.88 4.05
N PHE A 29 16.13 -7.83 4.07
CA PHE A 29 15.32 -8.62 4.98
C PHE A 29 15.49 -10.13 4.72
N HIS A 30 15.44 -10.55 3.46
CA HIS A 30 15.66 -11.96 3.10
C HIS A 30 17.09 -12.44 3.37
N ASP A 31 18.08 -11.55 3.25
CA ASP A 31 19.49 -11.84 3.57
C ASP A 31 19.78 -11.87 5.07
N GLY A 32 18.79 -11.54 5.92
CA GLY A 32 18.93 -11.50 7.38
C GLY A 32 19.71 -10.28 7.89
N GLU A 33 19.87 -9.24 7.06
CA GLU A 33 20.51 -7.98 7.45
C GLU A 33 19.55 -7.04 8.21
N LEU A 34 18.24 -7.28 8.09
CA LEU A 34 17.20 -6.50 8.74
C LEU A 34 16.28 -7.42 9.55
N ASP A 35 16.07 -7.05 10.82
CA ASP A 35 15.09 -7.68 11.70
C ASP A 35 13.80 -6.85 11.75
N GLY A 36 12.66 -7.53 11.96
CA GLY A 36 11.36 -6.90 12.16
C GLY A 36 10.31 -7.31 11.12
N GLU A 37 9.26 -6.50 10.97
CA GLU A 37 8.22 -6.71 9.96
C GLU A 37 8.39 -5.71 8.80
N LEU A 38 8.23 -6.19 7.55
CA LEU A 38 8.48 -5.38 6.34
C LEU A 38 7.60 -4.12 6.27
N ASN A 39 6.31 -4.23 6.58
CA ASN A 39 5.38 -3.10 6.71
C ASN A 39 5.97 -2.00 7.62
N PHE A 40 6.48 -2.39 8.79
CA PHE A 40 7.09 -1.45 9.74
C PHE A 40 8.39 -0.85 9.19
N LEU A 41 9.26 -1.65 8.57
CA LEU A 41 10.52 -1.16 7.98
C LEU A 41 10.28 -0.11 6.89
N LEU A 42 9.16 -0.23 6.16
CA LEU A 42 8.75 0.64 5.05
C LEU A 42 7.81 1.79 5.48
N GLY A 43 7.46 1.87 6.77
CA GLY A 43 6.55 2.88 7.31
C GLY A 43 5.12 2.76 6.81
N MET A 44 4.68 1.54 6.49
CA MET A 44 3.30 1.23 6.09
C MET A 44 2.52 0.63 7.26
N ASP A 45 1.26 0.99 7.39
CA ASP A 45 0.33 0.26 8.23
C ASP A 45 -0.06 -1.09 7.59
N ASN A 46 -0.80 -1.92 8.33
CA ASN A 46 -1.17 -3.25 7.85
C ASN A 46 -2.07 -3.23 6.61
N PHE A 47 -2.90 -2.20 6.44
CA PHE A 47 -3.81 -2.08 5.31
C PHE A 47 -3.08 -1.60 4.06
N GLU A 48 -2.16 -0.66 4.22
CA GLU A 48 -1.31 -0.13 3.16
C GLU A 48 -0.36 -1.21 2.65
N TRP A 49 0.28 -1.95 3.57
CA TRP A 49 1.10 -3.10 3.21
C TRP A 49 0.28 -4.16 2.47
N ALA A 50 -0.93 -4.47 2.95
CA ALA A 50 -1.81 -5.42 2.26
C ALA A 50 -2.18 -4.93 0.85
N ALA A 51 -2.53 -3.65 0.66
CA ALA A 51 -2.86 -3.12 -0.66
C ALA A 51 -1.66 -3.19 -1.60
N PHE A 52 -0.47 -2.83 -1.12
CA PHE A 52 0.77 -2.99 -1.88
C PHE A 52 1.01 -4.45 -2.28
N CYS A 53 0.85 -5.41 -1.36
CA CYS A 53 0.95 -6.84 -1.67
C CYS A 53 -0.11 -7.32 -2.68
N HIS A 54 -1.25 -6.63 -2.76
CA HIS A 54 -2.27 -6.82 -3.80
C HIS A 54 -2.01 -6.02 -5.08
N ALA A 55 -0.74 -5.65 -5.33
CA ALA A 55 -0.26 -4.95 -6.52
C ALA A 55 -0.87 -3.56 -6.74
N MET A 56 -1.28 -2.88 -5.66
CA MET A 56 -1.62 -1.45 -5.72
C MET A 56 -0.40 -0.63 -6.13
N ASP A 57 -0.61 0.30 -7.06
CA ASP A 57 0.38 1.32 -7.38
C ASP A 57 0.72 2.20 -6.16
N LEU A 58 2.02 2.44 -5.94
CA LEU A 58 2.49 3.20 -4.78
C LEU A 58 2.08 4.67 -4.81
N GLU A 59 1.96 5.29 -5.99
CA GLU A 59 1.52 6.68 -6.11
C GLU A 59 0.02 6.80 -5.79
N VAL A 60 -0.79 5.83 -6.24
CA VAL A 60 -2.20 5.74 -5.88
C VAL A 60 -2.37 5.50 -4.38
N LEU A 61 -1.59 4.58 -3.79
CA LEU A 61 -1.66 4.30 -2.35
C LEU A 61 -1.21 5.50 -1.51
N ALA A 62 -0.18 6.21 -1.94
CA ALA A 62 0.27 7.46 -1.33
C ALA A 62 -0.82 8.54 -1.38
N GLU A 63 -1.55 8.64 -2.50
CA GLU A 63 -2.71 9.52 -2.61
C GLU A 63 -3.81 9.14 -1.62
N TRP A 64 -4.16 7.85 -1.49
CA TRP A 64 -5.15 7.38 -0.52
C TRP A 64 -4.76 7.65 0.92
N ARG A 65 -3.48 7.50 1.26
CA ARG A 65 -2.98 7.91 2.58
C ARG A 65 -3.20 9.41 2.82
N ARG A 66 -2.95 10.24 1.80
CA ARG A 66 -3.09 11.71 1.87
C ARG A 66 -4.54 12.17 1.94
N THR A 67 -5.43 11.57 1.16
CA THR A 67 -6.82 12.04 0.99
C THR A 67 -7.86 11.20 1.73
N GLY A 68 -7.47 10.05 2.27
CA GLY A 68 -8.37 9.04 2.79
C GLY A 68 -8.59 7.91 1.78
N TRP A 69 -8.80 6.71 2.33
CA TRP A 69 -9.12 5.51 1.57
C TRP A 69 -10.55 5.58 1.02
N PRO A 70 -10.83 4.94 -0.14
CA PRO A 70 -12.18 4.79 -0.64
C PRO A 70 -13.09 4.09 0.38
N ASP A 71 -14.30 4.62 0.55
CA ASP A 71 -15.36 4.09 1.43
C ASP A 71 -16.49 3.39 0.66
N VAL A 72 -16.31 3.22 -0.65
CA VAL A 72 -17.26 2.55 -1.55
C VAL A 72 -16.54 1.60 -2.49
N CYS A 73 -17.18 0.47 -2.82
CA CYS A 73 -16.68 -0.47 -3.82
C CYS A 73 -16.69 0.16 -5.21
N SER A 74 -15.57 0.08 -5.93
CA SER A 74 -15.46 0.65 -7.27
C SER A 74 -16.29 -0.07 -8.35
N PHE A 75 -16.87 -1.23 -8.04
CA PHE A 75 -17.68 -2.03 -8.97
C PHE A 75 -19.17 -1.94 -8.66
N CYS A 76 -19.58 -2.27 -7.42
CA CYS A 76 -21.00 -2.31 -7.04
C CYS A 76 -21.49 -1.05 -6.30
N HIS A 77 -20.59 -0.12 -5.96
CA HIS A 77 -20.87 1.11 -5.21
C HIS A 77 -21.47 0.93 -3.81
N SER A 78 -21.48 -0.30 -3.29
CA SER A 78 -21.83 -0.55 -1.88
C SER A 78 -20.79 0.08 -0.94
N ASN A 79 -21.25 0.54 0.22
CA ASN A 79 -20.38 1.01 1.29
C ASN A 79 -19.36 -0.07 1.65
N LEU A 80 -18.11 0.36 1.80
CA LEU A 80 -16.96 -0.48 2.07
C LEU A 80 -16.14 0.17 3.17
N ASN A 81 -16.15 -0.43 4.36
CA ASN A 81 -15.17 -0.16 5.40
C ASN A 81 -13.97 -1.10 5.24
N PHE A 82 -12.86 -0.59 4.72
CA PHE A 82 -11.64 -1.38 4.48
C PHE A 82 -11.01 -1.93 5.77
N ARG A 83 -11.43 -1.43 6.94
CA ARG A 83 -10.99 -1.91 8.25
C ARG A 83 -11.84 -3.05 8.81
N GLU A 84 -13.07 -3.19 8.35
CA GLU A 84 -14.05 -4.14 8.92
C GLU A 84 -14.50 -5.23 7.94
N TYR A 85 -14.43 -4.99 6.63
CA TYR A 85 -14.87 -5.93 5.61
C TYR A 85 -13.70 -6.49 4.81
N GLY A 86 -13.92 -7.65 4.19
CA GLY A 86 -12.99 -8.16 3.20
C GLY A 86 -13.04 -7.32 1.92
N TRP A 87 -11.87 -6.92 1.44
CA TRP A 87 -11.67 -6.16 0.21
C TRP A 87 -10.56 -6.77 -0.64
N THR A 88 -10.47 -6.33 -1.89
CA THR A 88 -9.40 -6.64 -2.83
C THR A 88 -9.04 -5.39 -3.63
N ILE A 89 -7.86 -5.40 -4.25
CA ILE A 89 -7.44 -4.38 -5.20
C ILE A 89 -7.54 -4.95 -6.61
N GLN A 90 -8.12 -4.18 -7.54
CA GLN A 90 -8.11 -4.49 -8.96
C GLN A 90 -8.08 -3.19 -9.76
N ASP A 91 -7.10 -3.08 -10.67
CA ASP A 91 -6.85 -1.86 -11.48
C ASP A 91 -6.70 -0.61 -10.59
N ASP A 92 -5.91 -0.70 -9.52
CA ASP A 92 -5.71 0.34 -8.50
C ASP A 92 -6.99 0.85 -7.83
N ARG A 93 -8.01 0.00 -7.74
CA ARG A 93 -9.30 0.33 -7.12
C ARG A 93 -9.70 -0.68 -6.06
N LEU A 94 -10.31 -0.16 -5.01
CA LEU A 94 -10.84 -0.94 -3.90
C LEU A 94 -12.17 -1.59 -4.28
N ARG A 95 -12.26 -2.92 -4.15
CA ARG A 95 -13.48 -3.70 -4.41
C ARG A 95 -13.85 -4.58 -3.22
N CYS A 96 -15.13 -4.86 -3.05
CA CYS A 96 -15.59 -5.93 -2.15
C CYS A 96 -15.10 -7.29 -2.64
N LEU A 97 -14.82 -8.24 -1.74
CA LEU A 97 -14.47 -9.63 -2.12
C LEU A 97 -15.52 -10.33 -2.98
N ASN A 98 -16.80 -9.94 -2.87
CA ASN A 98 -17.89 -10.52 -3.67
C ASN A 98 -17.98 -9.91 -5.08
N CYS A 99 -17.07 -9.00 -5.45
CA CYS A 99 -17.06 -8.28 -6.73
C CYS A 99 -15.80 -8.60 -7.57
N LEU A 100 -15.25 -9.80 -7.38
CA LEU A 100 -14.17 -10.39 -8.17
C LEU A 100 -14.63 -10.71 -9.60
#